data_AF-A0AAE0RNZ2-F1
#
_entry.id   AF-A0AAE0RNZ2-F1
#
_cell.length_a   1.000
_cell.length_b   1.000
_cell.length_c   1.000
_cell.angle_alpha   90.00
_cell.angle_beta   90.00
_cell.angle_gamma   90.00
#
_symmetry.space_group_name_H-M   'P 1'
#
loop_
_entity.id
_entity.type
_entity.pdbx_description
1 polymer ?
#
loop_
_entity_poly.entity_id
_entity_poly.type
_entity_poly.pdbx_seq_one_letter_code
_entity_poly.pdbx_strand_id
1 'polypeptide(L)'
;MLLVASARVQELSRHRPLHSAWKGDRITPVWPVSNGAKNATATERIITLCEAKKIYAFLDRSPYTEVSLGARSVTASSRLEMLAKPKIKEDRFGIKETEWGQYIPVPYAAMKARATERIESLAQNKPYHKDFKDERPVQWPVSESALKVLPTVRLQQLSRPRSRTMIKDDYDPYKVTFAARKARATPRLEELCVPLARKVRSKKIV
;
A
#
# COMPACT_ATOMS: atom_id res chain seq x y z
N MET A 1 -46.16 -34.84 -13.24
CA MET A 1 -46.13 -35.18 -11.80
C MET A 1 -45.63 -33.96 -11.06
N LEU A 2 -46.52 -33.17 -10.45
CA LEU A 2 -46.13 -31.93 -9.78
C LEU A 2 -45.42 -32.29 -8.46
N LEU A 3 -44.15 -31.94 -8.35
CA LEU A 3 -43.35 -32.08 -7.13
C LEU A 3 -43.91 -31.12 -6.07
N VAL A 4 -44.80 -31.63 -5.22
CA VAL A 4 -45.32 -30.87 -4.08
C VAL A 4 -44.26 -30.89 -2.98
N ALA A 5 -43.77 -29.71 -2.60
CA ALA A 5 -42.80 -29.57 -1.52
C ALA A 5 -43.38 -30.12 -0.21
N SER A 6 -42.59 -30.90 0.54
CA SER A 6 -43.02 -31.41 1.84
C SER A 6 -43.22 -30.26 2.84
N ALA A 7 -44.06 -30.47 3.85
CA ALA A 7 -44.38 -29.44 4.85
C ALA A 7 -43.10 -28.85 5.50
N ARG A 8 -42.08 -29.67 5.71
CA ARG A 8 -40.79 -29.22 6.25
C ARG A 8 -39.98 -28.39 5.27
N VAL A 9 -40.00 -28.72 3.97
CA VAL A 9 -39.34 -27.91 2.93
C VAL A 9 -40.04 -26.56 2.77
N GLN A 10 -41.37 -26.55 2.87
CA GLN A 10 -42.16 -25.31 2.90
C GLN A 10 -41.90 -24.46 4.15
N GLU A 11 -41.56 -25.09 5.28
CA GLU A 11 -41.21 -24.38 6.50
C GLU A 11 -39.81 -23.79 6.43
N LEU A 12 -38.85 -24.53 5.85
CA LEU A 12 -37.48 -24.06 5.62
C LEU A 12 -37.37 -22.97 4.55
N SER A 13 -38.32 -22.92 3.60
CA SER A 13 -38.38 -21.84 2.61
C SER A 13 -38.96 -20.54 3.17
N ARG A 14 -39.55 -20.56 4.38
CA ARG A 14 -40.01 -19.33 5.02
C ARG A 14 -38.81 -18.50 5.45
N HIS A 15 -38.89 -17.19 5.22
CA HIS A 15 -37.93 -16.27 5.81
C HIS A 15 -38.01 -16.37 7.33
N ARG A 16 -36.91 -16.05 8.01
CA ARG A 16 -36.87 -16.00 9.47
C ARG A 16 -37.90 -14.96 9.96
N PRO A 17 -38.81 -15.29 10.89
CA PRO A 17 -39.75 -14.32 11.42
C PRO A 17 -38.98 -13.25 12.21
N LEU A 18 -39.44 -12.00 12.07
CA LEU A 18 -38.87 -10.87 12.81
C LEU A 18 -39.11 -11.08 14.31
N HIS A 19 -38.12 -10.75 15.13
CA HIS A 19 -38.23 -10.83 16.58
C HIS A 19 -39.31 -9.86 17.10
N SER A 20 -40.03 -10.20 18.17
CA SER A 20 -41.13 -9.37 18.70
C SER A 20 -40.70 -7.95 19.10
N ALA A 21 -39.45 -7.80 19.55
CA ALA A 21 -38.83 -6.50 19.87
C ALA A 21 -38.23 -5.78 18.64
N TRP A 22 -38.36 -6.33 17.42
CA TRP A 22 -37.91 -5.68 16.21
C TRP A 22 -38.81 -4.47 15.95
N LYS A 23 -38.26 -3.28 16.18
CA LYS A 23 -38.77 -2.05 15.62
C LYS A 23 -38.12 -1.93 14.25
N GLY A 24 -38.93 -1.77 13.21
CA GLY A 24 -38.43 -1.44 11.87
C GLY A 24 -37.55 -0.21 11.89
N ASP A 25 -36.86 0.06 10.78
CA ASP A 25 -35.95 1.19 10.69
C ASP A 25 -36.57 2.43 11.32
N ARG A 26 -35.80 3.08 12.20
CA ARG A 26 -36.10 4.45 12.64
C ARG A 26 -36.45 5.22 11.38
N ILE A 27 -37.45 6.09 11.45
CA ILE A 27 -37.85 6.97 10.35
C ILE A 27 -36.60 7.76 9.96
N THR A 28 -35.76 7.20 9.10
CA THR A 28 -34.68 7.93 8.46
C THR A 28 -35.43 8.99 7.65
N PRO A 29 -34.90 10.22 7.56
CA PRO A 29 -35.52 11.22 6.73
C PRO A 29 -35.66 10.62 5.33
N VAL A 30 -36.91 10.29 4.95
CA VAL A 30 -37.26 9.95 3.59
C VAL A 30 -37.13 11.28 2.87
N TRP A 31 -35.93 11.55 2.39
CA TRP A 31 -35.67 12.77 1.65
C TRP A 31 -36.62 12.77 0.46
N PRO A 32 -37.52 13.77 0.34
CA PRO A 32 -38.47 13.81 -0.76
C PRO A 32 -37.67 13.87 -2.05
N VAL A 33 -37.72 12.79 -2.82
CA VAL A 33 -37.07 12.72 -4.14
C VAL A 33 -37.79 13.74 -5.02
N SER A 34 -37.03 14.65 -5.63
CA SER A 34 -37.59 15.68 -6.50
C SER A 34 -38.36 15.05 -7.66
N ASN A 35 -39.40 15.74 -8.17
CA ASN A 35 -40.15 15.24 -9.33
C ASN A 35 -39.25 15.02 -10.55
N GLY A 36 -38.19 15.82 -10.70
CA GLY A 36 -37.18 15.63 -11.76
C GLY A 36 -36.40 14.33 -11.61
N ALA A 37 -36.06 13.92 -10.39
CA ALA A 37 -35.40 12.63 -10.14
C ALA A 37 -36.35 11.44 -10.30
N LYS A 38 -37.64 11.59 -9.98
CA LYS A 38 -38.66 10.54 -10.22
C LYS A 38 -38.94 10.31 -11.70
N ASN A 39 -38.85 11.37 -12.51
CA ASN A 39 -39.13 11.34 -13.95
C ASN A 39 -37.86 11.29 -14.80
N ALA A 40 -36.69 11.10 -14.19
CA ALA A 40 -35.42 11.07 -14.91
C ALA A 40 -35.34 9.82 -15.80
N THR A 41 -35.20 10.02 -17.11
CA THR A 41 -34.94 8.95 -18.07
C THR A 41 -33.44 8.68 -18.14
N ALA A 42 -33.05 7.40 -18.30
CA ALA A 42 -31.65 7.04 -18.43
C ALA A 42 -31.02 7.76 -19.64
N THR A 43 -29.85 8.36 -19.45
CA THR A 43 -29.08 8.92 -20.56
C THR A 43 -28.45 7.80 -21.38
N GLU A 44 -28.14 8.07 -22.65
CA GLU A 44 -27.47 7.11 -23.55
C GLU A 44 -26.19 6.51 -22.93
N ARG A 45 -25.46 7.32 -22.16
CA ARG A 45 -24.28 6.87 -21.40
C ARG A 45 -24.63 5.85 -20.31
N ILE A 46 -25.73 6.04 -19.58
CA ILE A 46 -26.16 5.10 -18.54
C ILE A 46 -26.61 3.79 -19.21
N ILE A 47 -27.36 3.88 -20.31
CA ILE A 47 -27.80 2.72 -21.09
C ILE A 47 -26.60 1.90 -21.57
N THR A 48 -25.57 2.54 -22.12
CA THR A 48 -24.34 1.85 -22.56
C THR A 48 -23.52 1.26 -21.41
N LEU A 49 -23.51 1.87 -20.23
CA LEU A 49 -22.85 1.31 -19.04
C LEU A 49 -23.62 0.16 -18.39
N CYS A 50 -24.94 0.11 -18.58
CA CYS A 50 -25.78 -0.99 -18.14
C CYS A 50 -25.60 -2.24 -19.00
N GLU A 51 -25.03 -2.13 -20.21
CA GLU A 51 -24.65 -3.31 -20.99
C GLU A 51 -23.56 -4.11 -20.25
N ALA A 52 -23.77 -5.41 -20.12
CA ALA A 52 -22.76 -6.30 -19.55
C ALA A 52 -21.44 -6.17 -20.32
N LYS A 53 -20.32 -6.10 -19.58
CA LYS A 53 -19.00 -5.99 -20.20
C LYS A 53 -18.79 -7.14 -21.18
N LYS A 54 -18.62 -6.82 -22.46
CA LYS A 54 -18.36 -7.81 -23.50
C LYS A 54 -17.09 -8.59 -23.12
N ILE A 55 -17.23 -9.91 -22.97
CA ILE A 55 -16.08 -10.79 -22.81
C ILE A 55 -15.32 -10.69 -24.14
N TYR A 56 -14.08 -10.19 -24.10
CA TYR A 56 -13.22 -10.21 -25.27
C TYR A 56 -13.04 -11.67 -25.68
N ALA A 57 -13.61 -12.05 -26.83
CA ALA A 57 -13.69 -13.43 -27.29
C ALA A 57 -12.31 -14.07 -27.58
N PHE A 58 -11.24 -13.29 -27.55
CA PHE A 58 -9.87 -13.76 -27.62
C PHE A 58 -9.24 -13.70 -26.23
N LEU A 59 -9.59 -14.69 -25.40
CA LEU A 59 -8.65 -15.12 -24.38
C LEU A 59 -7.57 -15.90 -25.14
N ASP A 60 -6.32 -15.45 -25.11
CA ASP A 60 -5.16 -16.14 -25.73
C ASP A 60 -4.98 -17.58 -25.19
N ARG A 61 -5.72 -17.95 -24.14
CA ARG A 61 -5.66 -19.23 -23.47
C ARG A 61 -7.06 -19.71 -23.12
N SER A 62 -7.29 -21.01 -23.31
CA SER A 62 -8.51 -21.66 -22.85
C SER A 62 -8.69 -21.44 -21.33
N PRO A 63 -9.90 -21.10 -20.85
CA PRO A 63 -10.19 -21.02 -19.42
C PRO A 63 -10.14 -22.39 -18.74
N TYR A 64 -10.07 -23.47 -19.53
CA TYR A 64 -9.93 -24.84 -19.05
C TYR A 64 -8.49 -25.30 -19.18
N THR A 65 -7.96 -25.90 -18.11
CA THR A 65 -6.70 -26.62 -18.13
C THR A 65 -6.92 -28.01 -18.75
N GLU A 66 -6.40 -28.22 -19.96
CA GLU A 66 -6.37 -29.55 -20.57
C GLU A 66 -5.31 -30.42 -19.87
N VAL A 67 -5.79 -31.39 -19.09
CA VAL A 67 -4.94 -32.37 -18.43
C VAL A 67 -4.65 -33.51 -19.40
N SER A 68 -3.37 -33.87 -19.57
CA SER A 68 -2.93 -34.96 -20.45
C SER A 68 -3.52 -36.31 -20.01
N LEU A 69 -3.68 -37.24 -20.96
CA LEU A 69 -4.23 -38.57 -20.68
C LEU A 69 -3.45 -39.32 -19.58
N GLY A 70 -2.11 -39.22 -19.60
CA GLY A 70 -1.26 -39.80 -18.56
C GLY A 70 -1.52 -39.18 -17.18
N ALA A 71 -1.68 -37.87 -17.09
CA ALA A 71 -1.99 -37.22 -15.81
C ALA A 71 -3.41 -37.55 -15.30
N ARG A 72 -4.36 -37.92 -16.18
CA ARG A 72 -5.69 -38.41 -15.78
C ARG A 72 -5.67 -39.83 -15.20
N SER A 73 -4.70 -40.65 -15.59
CA SER A 73 -4.61 -42.07 -15.20
C SER A 73 -3.56 -42.37 -14.13
N VAL A 74 -2.76 -41.39 -13.70
CA VAL A 74 -1.71 -41.60 -12.69
C VAL A 74 -2.33 -41.81 -11.32
N THR A 75 -1.98 -42.93 -10.69
CA THR A 75 -2.30 -43.22 -9.29
C THR A 75 -1.25 -42.60 -8.36
N ALA A 76 -1.69 -42.12 -7.19
CA ALA A 76 -0.77 -41.58 -6.20
C ALA A 76 0.24 -42.64 -5.73
N SER A 77 1.48 -42.23 -5.47
CA SER A 77 2.45 -43.12 -4.83
C SER A 77 2.10 -43.31 -3.36
N SER A 78 2.48 -44.43 -2.76
CA SER A 78 2.28 -44.70 -1.33
C SER A 78 2.76 -43.55 -0.43
N ARG A 79 3.88 -42.90 -0.80
CA ARG A 79 4.37 -41.70 -0.11
C ARG A 79 3.41 -40.51 -0.23
N LEU A 80 2.89 -40.24 -1.44
CA LEU A 80 1.92 -39.16 -1.65
C LEU A 80 0.62 -39.42 -0.89
N GLU A 81 0.16 -40.66 -0.85
CA GLU A 81 -1.01 -41.05 -0.05
C GLU A 81 -0.77 -40.82 1.45
N MET A 82 0.42 -41.15 1.97
CA MET A 82 0.78 -40.84 3.36
C MET A 82 0.82 -39.33 3.64
N LEU A 83 1.32 -38.53 2.71
CA LEU A 83 1.40 -37.07 2.86
C LEU A 83 0.04 -36.37 2.69
N ALA A 84 -0.86 -36.95 1.90
CA ALA A 84 -2.21 -36.44 1.68
C ALA A 84 -3.11 -36.68 2.90
N LYS A 85 -2.79 -37.64 3.78
CA LYS A 85 -3.50 -37.83 5.04
C LYS A 85 -3.35 -36.57 5.91
N PRO A 86 -4.46 -36.00 6.44
CA PRO A 86 -4.38 -34.84 7.30
C PRO A 86 -3.60 -35.21 8.56
N LYS A 87 -2.60 -34.40 8.91
CA LYS A 87 -1.88 -34.56 10.18
C LYS A 87 -2.83 -34.29 11.34
N ILE A 88 -2.91 -35.23 12.27
CA ILE A 88 -3.73 -35.11 13.48
C ILE A 88 -3.06 -34.11 14.43
N LYS A 89 -3.82 -33.48 15.34
CA LYS A 89 -3.28 -32.50 16.31
C LYS A 89 -2.10 -33.11 17.11
N GLU A 90 -2.20 -34.40 17.42
CA GLU A 90 -1.16 -35.20 18.08
C GLU A 90 0.11 -35.33 17.22
N ASP A 91 0.01 -35.49 15.90
CA ASP A 91 1.19 -35.56 15.02
C ASP A 91 1.89 -34.20 14.83
N ARG A 92 1.12 -33.11 14.96
CA ARG A 92 1.64 -31.74 14.75
C ARG A 92 2.22 -31.15 16.02
N PHE A 93 1.63 -31.46 17.17
CA PHE A 93 2.00 -30.86 18.45
C PHE A 93 2.54 -31.88 19.46
N GLY A 94 2.54 -33.18 19.16
CA GLY A 94 3.19 -34.26 19.92
C GLY A 94 2.75 -34.46 21.37
N ILE A 95 2.05 -33.50 21.97
CA ILE A 95 1.99 -33.33 23.43
C ILE A 95 0.67 -32.69 23.79
N LYS A 96 0.00 -33.26 24.80
CA LYS A 96 -1.15 -32.68 25.49
C LYS A 96 -0.78 -31.26 25.96
N GLU A 97 -1.69 -30.31 25.80
CA GLU A 97 -1.54 -28.95 26.30
C GLU A 97 -1.08 -29.01 27.76
N THR A 98 0.16 -28.60 28.02
CA THR A 98 0.64 -28.52 29.38
C THR A 98 0.08 -27.25 29.99
N GLU A 99 -0.64 -27.42 31.10
CA GLU A 99 -1.15 -26.36 31.93
C GLU A 99 -0.03 -25.34 32.24
N TRP A 100 -0.29 -24.09 31.85
CA TRP A 100 0.50 -22.87 32.02
C TRP A 100 1.88 -23.03 32.69
N GLY A 101 2.94 -22.98 31.87
CA GLY A 101 4.31 -22.68 32.33
C GLY A 101 5.25 -23.87 32.52
N GLN A 102 4.83 -25.10 32.20
CA GLN A 102 5.75 -26.24 32.20
C GLN A 102 6.62 -26.25 30.93
N TYR A 103 7.93 -26.12 31.13
CA TYR A 103 8.93 -26.26 30.07
C TYR A 103 8.89 -27.68 29.51
N ILE A 104 8.60 -27.81 28.22
CA ILE A 104 8.66 -29.10 27.53
C ILE A 104 10.12 -29.57 27.57
N PRO A 105 10.42 -30.76 28.13
CA PRO A 105 11.79 -31.25 28.16
C PRO A 105 12.25 -31.48 26.72
N VAL A 106 13.28 -30.73 26.32
CA VAL A 106 13.92 -30.89 25.01
C VAL A 106 14.39 -32.35 24.90
N PRO A 107 14.03 -33.08 23.83
CA PRO A 107 14.43 -34.47 23.69
C PRO A 107 15.96 -34.56 23.68
N TYR A 108 16.51 -35.59 24.32
CA TYR A 108 17.95 -35.76 24.49
C TYR A 108 18.75 -35.68 23.18
N ALA A 109 18.17 -36.20 22.09
CA ALA A 109 18.75 -36.12 20.76
C ALA A 109 18.87 -34.68 20.25
N ALA A 110 17.88 -33.82 20.52
CA ALA A 110 17.93 -32.41 20.14
C ALA A 110 18.92 -31.62 21.02
N MET A 111 19.02 -31.95 22.31
CA MET A 111 20.00 -31.33 23.22
C MET A 111 21.45 -31.65 22.83
N LYS A 112 21.69 -32.84 22.27
CA LYS A 112 23.01 -33.29 21.77
C LYS A 112 23.27 -32.96 20.31
N ALA A 113 22.28 -32.47 19.58
CA ALA A 113 22.44 -32.17 18.16
C ALA A 113 23.45 -31.03 17.99
N ARG A 114 24.47 -31.25 17.17
CA ARG A 114 25.39 -30.20 16.71
C ARG A 114 25.01 -29.78 15.30
N ALA A 115 25.23 -28.51 15.00
CA ALA A 115 25.09 -28.02 13.64
C ALA A 115 26.08 -28.76 12.73
N THR A 116 25.66 -29.07 11.51
CA THR A 116 26.59 -29.56 10.47
C THR A 116 27.52 -28.41 10.04
N GLU A 117 28.72 -28.72 9.56
CA GLU A 117 29.69 -27.72 9.07
C GLU A 117 29.08 -26.72 8.06
N ARG A 118 28.16 -27.18 7.20
CA ARG A 118 27.43 -26.32 6.27
C ARG A 118 26.53 -25.30 6.99
N ILE A 119 25.88 -25.70 8.06
CA ILE A 119 25.02 -24.80 8.85
C ILE A 119 25.89 -23.79 9.58
N GLU A 120 27.03 -24.21 10.12
CA GLU A 120 28.00 -23.32 10.76
C GLU A 120 28.57 -22.29 9.77
N SER A 121 28.90 -22.70 8.55
CA SER A 121 29.40 -21.77 7.52
C SER A 121 28.34 -20.78 7.04
N LEU A 122 27.07 -21.22 6.95
CA LEU A 122 25.95 -20.32 6.63
C LEU A 122 25.57 -19.40 7.79
N ALA A 123 25.86 -19.80 9.02
CA ALA A 123 25.64 -18.99 10.22
C ALA A 123 26.67 -17.87 10.35
N GLN A 124 27.83 -17.97 9.68
CA GLN A 124 28.79 -16.87 9.60
C GLN A 124 28.15 -15.67 8.89
N ASN A 125 28.26 -14.49 9.51
CA ASN A 125 27.75 -13.27 8.90
C ASN A 125 28.54 -12.94 7.62
N LYS A 126 27.88 -12.26 6.69
CA LYS A 126 28.55 -11.76 5.50
C LYS A 126 29.62 -10.73 5.92
N PRO A 127 30.82 -10.74 5.32
CA PRO A 127 31.82 -9.72 5.58
C PRO A 127 31.32 -8.35 5.09
N TYR A 128 31.81 -7.30 5.73
CA TYR A 128 31.55 -5.93 5.29
C TYR A 128 32.08 -5.68 3.88
N HIS A 129 31.48 -4.73 3.16
CA HIS A 129 31.98 -4.27 1.87
C HIS A 129 33.38 -3.64 2.04
N LYS A 130 34.25 -3.71 1.02
CA LYS A 130 35.62 -3.16 1.07
C LYS A 130 35.66 -1.67 1.45
N ASP A 131 34.64 -0.94 1.03
CA ASP A 131 34.49 0.50 1.28
C ASP A 131 33.52 0.82 2.44
N PHE A 132 33.14 -0.18 3.24
CA PHE A 132 32.30 0.06 4.41
C PHE A 132 33.03 0.98 5.37
N LYS A 133 32.39 2.10 5.70
CA LYS A 133 32.84 3.04 6.72
C LYS A 133 31.81 2.99 7.84
N ASP A 134 32.30 2.90 9.07
CA ASP A 134 31.47 2.92 10.26
C ASP A 134 30.67 4.24 10.37
N GLU A 135 29.74 4.26 11.31
CA GLU A 135 28.93 5.44 11.57
C GLU A 135 29.79 6.69 11.82
N ARG A 136 29.39 7.81 11.23
CA ARG A 136 30.00 9.10 11.54
C ARG A 136 29.63 9.46 12.97
N PRO A 137 30.56 9.99 13.79
CA PRO A 137 30.22 10.44 15.13
C PRO A 137 29.08 11.46 15.07
N VAL A 138 28.13 11.35 16.01
CA VAL A 138 26.96 12.27 16.10
C VAL A 138 27.40 13.73 16.22
N GLN A 139 28.55 13.96 16.86
CA GLN A 139 29.19 15.27 16.97
C GLN A 139 30.24 15.41 15.86
N TRP A 140 30.01 16.37 14.97
CA TRP A 140 30.99 16.73 13.96
C TRP A 140 32.08 17.57 14.62
N PRO A 141 33.36 17.18 14.52
CA PRO A 141 34.44 18.01 15.05
C PRO A 141 34.47 19.33 14.29
N VAL A 142 34.23 20.43 15.01
CA VAL A 142 34.37 21.78 14.47
C VAL A 142 35.87 22.10 14.44
N SER A 143 36.39 22.58 13.31
CA SER A 143 37.80 22.95 13.23
C SER A 143 38.13 24.09 14.21
N GLU A 144 39.36 24.10 14.73
CA GLU A 144 39.80 25.20 15.60
C GLU A 144 39.69 26.57 14.93
N SER A 145 39.90 26.62 13.61
CA SER A 145 39.72 27.83 12.83
C SER A 145 38.28 28.33 12.90
N ALA A 146 37.29 27.45 12.76
CA ALA A 146 35.88 27.85 12.83
C ALA A 146 35.47 28.29 14.24
N LEU A 147 36.06 27.70 15.30
CA LEU A 147 35.82 28.12 16.69
C LEU A 147 36.43 29.49 17.01
N LYS A 148 37.58 29.82 16.41
CA LYS A 148 38.34 31.06 16.67
C LYS A 148 37.95 32.23 15.75
N VAL A 149 37.17 31.98 14.69
CA VAL A 149 36.80 33.00 13.71
C VAL A 149 35.86 34.03 14.32
N LEU A 150 36.26 35.30 14.23
CA LEU A 150 35.40 36.43 14.56
C LEU A 150 34.43 36.72 13.40
N PRO A 151 33.14 36.95 13.69
CA PRO A 151 32.17 37.28 12.65
C PRO A 151 32.49 38.63 12.02
N THR A 152 32.24 38.76 10.71
CA THR A 152 32.40 40.04 10.00
C THR A 152 31.45 41.10 10.54
N VAL A 153 31.80 42.38 10.38
CA VAL A 153 30.95 43.51 10.81
C VAL A 153 29.53 43.39 10.26
N ARG A 154 29.38 42.95 9.01
CA ARG A 154 28.07 42.71 8.39
C ARG A 154 27.29 41.59 9.07
N LEU A 155 27.94 40.46 9.41
CA LEU A 155 27.30 39.38 10.15
C LEU A 155 26.87 39.83 11.56
N GLN A 156 27.69 40.63 12.25
CA GLN A 156 27.33 41.23 13.54
C GLN A 156 26.15 42.20 13.43
N GLN A 157 26.03 42.94 12.33
CA GLN A 157 24.88 43.82 12.10
C GLN A 157 23.60 43.02 11.82
N LEU A 158 23.70 41.93 11.04
CA LEU A 158 22.57 41.08 10.69
C LEU A 158 22.11 40.20 11.86
N SER A 159 23.01 39.81 12.77
CA SER A 159 22.65 39.02 13.96
C SER A 159 21.86 39.82 14.99
N ARG A 160 21.89 41.17 14.92
CA ARG A 160 21.08 42.01 15.79
C ARG A 160 19.60 41.79 15.48
N PRO A 161 18.77 41.41 16.46
CA PRO A 161 17.34 41.29 16.25
C PRO A 161 16.79 42.64 15.79
N ARG A 162 15.92 42.60 14.78
CA ARG A 162 15.25 43.81 14.28
C ARG A 162 14.43 44.43 15.41
N SER A 163 14.59 45.71 15.70
CA SER A 163 13.78 46.39 16.71
C SER A 163 12.31 46.39 16.27
N ARG A 164 11.37 46.22 17.21
CA ARG A 164 9.92 46.21 16.92
C ARG A 164 9.45 47.49 16.23
N THR A 165 10.15 48.61 16.42
CA THR A 165 9.91 49.90 15.76
C THR A 165 10.26 49.95 14.27
N MET A 166 10.98 48.95 13.75
CA MET A 166 11.29 48.81 12.32
C MET A 166 10.37 47.82 11.60
N ILE A 167 9.35 47.29 12.29
CA ILE A 167 8.27 46.55 11.65
C ILE A 167 7.43 47.62 10.94
N LYS A 168 7.57 47.69 9.61
CA LYS A 168 6.62 48.44 8.79
C LYS A 168 5.29 47.69 8.86
N ASP A 169 4.41 48.12 9.76
CA ASP A 169 3.03 47.62 9.81
C ASP A 169 2.24 47.98 8.54
N ASP A 170 2.74 48.94 7.74
CA ASP A 170 2.23 49.27 6.40
C ASP A 170 2.65 48.26 5.31
N TYR A 171 2.99 47.03 5.68
CA TYR A 171 3.31 45.98 4.72
C TYR A 171 2.05 45.53 4.00
N ASP A 172 1.82 46.13 2.83
CA ASP A 172 0.82 45.64 1.88
C ASP A 172 1.42 44.43 1.11
N PRO A 173 0.92 43.21 1.33
CA PRO A 173 1.42 42.01 0.66
C PRO A 173 1.18 42.02 -0.86
N TYR A 174 0.30 42.89 -1.35
CA TYR A 174 -0.01 43.04 -2.77
C TYR A 174 0.80 44.15 -3.45
N LYS A 175 1.58 44.94 -2.68
CA LYS A 175 2.39 46.04 -3.22
C LYS A 175 3.69 45.53 -3.82
N VAL A 176 3.73 45.48 -5.14
CA VAL A 176 4.96 45.16 -5.89
C VAL A 176 5.97 46.32 -5.74
N THR A 177 7.18 46.01 -5.27
CA THR A 177 8.24 47.01 -5.10
C THR A 177 8.70 47.57 -6.45
N PHE A 178 9.16 48.82 -6.48
CA PHE A 178 9.67 49.45 -7.70
C PHE A 178 10.87 48.69 -8.31
N ALA A 179 11.72 48.13 -7.46
CA ALA A 179 12.82 47.28 -7.89
C ALA A 179 12.31 46.00 -8.59
N ALA A 180 11.28 45.34 -8.04
CA ALA A 180 10.67 44.18 -8.67
C ALA A 180 9.99 44.53 -10.01
N ARG A 181 9.31 45.69 -10.11
CA ARG A 181 8.72 46.17 -11.37
C ARG A 181 9.76 46.47 -12.45
N LYS A 182 10.97 46.83 -12.06
CA LYS A 182 12.10 47.11 -12.98
C LYS A 182 13.03 45.91 -13.19
N ALA A 183 12.85 44.82 -12.44
CA ALA A 183 13.67 43.64 -12.56
C ALA A 183 13.47 43.03 -13.95
N ARG A 184 14.57 42.73 -14.62
CA ARG A 184 14.59 41.97 -15.88
C ARG A 184 15.17 40.59 -15.62
N ALA A 185 14.74 39.62 -16.41
CA ALA A 185 15.33 38.29 -16.38
C ALA A 185 16.84 38.39 -16.66
N THR A 186 17.63 37.58 -15.97
CA THR A 186 19.05 37.46 -16.30
C THR A 186 19.19 36.71 -17.63
N PRO A 187 20.27 36.94 -18.41
CA PRO A 187 20.46 36.27 -19.70
C PRO A 187 20.35 34.74 -19.59
N ARG A 188 20.86 34.18 -18.50
CA ARG A 188 20.77 32.74 -18.21
C ARG A 188 19.33 32.25 -18.00
N LEU A 189 18.49 33.03 -17.35
CA LEU A 189 17.07 32.69 -17.20
C LEU A 189 16.33 32.79 -18.54
N GLU A 190 16.66 33.77 -19.36
CA GLU A 190 16.10 33.89 -20.72
C GLU A 190 16.43 32.66 -21.57
N GLU A 191 17.68 32.17 -21.52
CA GLU A 191 18.08 30.92 -22.18
C GLU A 191 17.29 29.70 -21.68
N LEU A 192 17.09 29.58 -20.37
CA LEU A 192 16.38 28.45 -19.76
C LEU A 192 14.86 28.50 -19.99
N CYS A 193 14.30 29.69 -20.22
CA CYS A 193 12.90 29.86 -20.57
C CYS A 193 12.59 29.42 -22.01
N VAL A 194 13.60 29.23 -22.86
CA VAL A 194 13.40 28.64 -24.19
C VAL A 194 13.07 27.15 -24.03
N PRO A 195 11.98 26.65 -24.65
CA PRO A 195 11.65 25.24 -24.59
C PRO A 195 12.77 24.39 -25.18
N LEU A 196 13.08 23.27 -24.51
CA LEU A 196 14.03 22.28 -25.02
C LEU A 196 13.68 21.90 -26.47
N ALA A 197 14.67 21.86 -27.36
CA ALA A 197 14.46 21.65 -28.79
C ALA A 197 13.59 20.42 -29.13
N ARG A 198 13.70 19.33 -28.35
CA ARG A 198 12.87 18.12 -28.52
C ARG A 198 11.38 18.33 -28.20
N LYS A 199 11.03 19.34 -27.39
CA LYS A 199 9.66 19.65 -26.97
C LYS A 199 9.00 20.72 -27.84
N VAL A 200 9.71 21.28 -28.81
CA VAL A 200 9.15 22.24 -29.77
C VAL A 200 8.43 21.45 -30.86
N ARG A 201 7.09 21.43 -30.83
CA ARG A 201 6.28 20.87 -31.92
C ARG A 201 6.15 21.92 -33.03
N SER A 202 6.50 21.53 -34.26
CA SER A 202 6.21 22.37 -35.43
C SER A 202 4.69 22.51 -35.60
N LYS A 203 4.26 23.73 -35.85
CA LYS A 203 2.86 24.02 -36.18
C LYS A 203 2.58 23.36 -37.53
N LYS A 204 1.60 22.46 -37.62
CA LYS A 204 1.13 21.96 -38.91
C LYS A 204 0.49 23.14 -39.65
N ILE A 205 1.10 23.54 -40.76
CA ILE A 205 0.49 24.45 -41.72
C ILE A 205 -0.59 23.60 -42.41
N VAL A 206 -1.85 24.01 -42.22
CA VAL A 206 -3.02 23.48 -42.96
C VAL A 206 -3.17 24.31 -44.21
#